data_AF-A0A015JHA8-F1
#
_entry.id   AF-A0A015JHA8-F1
#
_cell.length_a   1.000
_cell.length_b   1.000
_cell.length_c   1.000
_cell.angle_alpha   90.00
_cell.angle_beta   90.00
_cell.angle_gamma   90.00
#
_symmetry.space_group_name_H-M   'P 1'
#
loop_
_entity.id
_entity.type
_entity.pdbx_description
1 polymer ?
#
loop_
_entity_poly.entity_id
_entity_poly.type
_entity_poly.pdbx_seq_one_letter_code
_entity_poly.pdbx_strand_id
1 'polypeptide(L)'
;MFSNFGEQKLERVDSSASSKKIAEWKKSAKTREAYRELFENQGILTKIISSVFKSYEGSELPPEHWVYVLAICDIVLNPSSPGIKCNDKLVLKRVDFLMQSIKNKVTVTPRLLQELAAKEDSEQSPEISSIIEESSDADDGNSSSYEELLKSLDSKFS
;
A
#
# COMPACT_ATOMS: atom_id res chain seq x y z
N MET A 1 -0.86 -5.88 -10.78
CA MET A 1 -1.57 -6.21 -9.52
C MET A 1 -2.91 -6.91 -9.79
N PHE A 2 -3.93 -6.22 -10.33
CA PHE A 2 -5.30 -6.75 -10.45
C PHE A 2 -5.43 -8.11 -11.17
N SER A 3 -4.68 -8.33 -12.24
CA SER A 3 -4.68 -9.59 -13.00
C SER A 3 -4.27 -10.81 -12.17
N ASN A 4 -3.50 -10.63 -11.09
CA ASN A 4 -3.07 -11.74 -10.22
C ASN A 4 -4.22 -12.35 -9.41
N PHE A 5 -5.34 -11.63 -9.26
CA PHE A 5 -6.57 -12.14 -8.64
C PHE A 5 -7.48 -12.85 -9.65
N GLY A 6 -7.13 -12.82 -10.95
CA GLY A 6 -7.97 -13.28 -12.06
C GLY A 6 -8.80 -12.14 -12.64
N GLU A 7 -8.73 -11.98 -13.97
CA GLU A 7 -9.30 -10.82 -14.68
C GLU A 7 -10.82 -10.67 -14.51
N GLN A 8 -11.55 -11.76 -14.20
CA GLN A 8 -12.99 -11.71 -13.92
C GLN A 8 -13.33 -11.51 -12.43
N LYS A 9 -12.36 -11.70 -11.53
CA LYS A 9 -12.59 -11.66 -10.08
C LYS A 9 -12.40 -10.28 -9.46
N LEU A 10 -11.54 -9.43 -10.03
CA LEU A 10 -11.33 -8.08 -9.53
C LEU A 10 -11.27 -7.07 -10.68
N GLU A 11 -12.27 -6.18 -10.71
CA GLU A 11 -12.35 -5.12 -11.72
C GLU A 11 -11.24 -4.10 -11.50
N ARG A 12 -10.64 -3.61 -12.60
CA ARG A 12 -9.65 -2.55 -12.54
C ARG A 12 -10.31 -1.22 -12.18
N VAL A 13 -9.66 -0.47 -11.30
CA VAL A 13 -9.94 0.93 -11.01
C VAL A 13 -8.64 1.73 -11.11
N ASP A 14 -8.72 3.00 -11.47
CA ASP A 14 -7.59 3.93 -11.49
C ASP A 14 -7.96 5.24 -10.78
N SER A 15 -6.94 6.06 -10.53
CA SER A 15 -7.07 7.31 -9.77
C SER A 15 -7.87 8.41 -10.47
N SER A 16 -8.25 8.23 -11.74
CA SER A 16 -9.14 9.17 -12.45
C SER A 16 -10.62 8.93 -12.13
N ALA A 17 -10.95 7.77 -11.55
CA ALA A 17 -12.30 7.48 -11.08
C ALA A 17 -12.73 8.46 -9.97
N SER A 18 -14.01 8.81 -9.94
CA SER A 18 -14.55 9.66 -8.88
C SER A 18 -14.42 9.00 -7.51
N SER A 19 -14.28 9.80 -6.45
CA SER A 19 -14.17 9.31 -5.07
C SER A 19 -15.34 8.39 -4.69
N LYS A 20 -16.55 8.71 -5.18
CA LYS A 20 -17.74 7.85 -5.00
C LYS A 20 -17.54 6.47 -5.63
N LYS A 21 -17.09 6.41 -6.89
CA LYS A 21 -16.83 5.16 -7.60
C LYS A 21 -15.74 4.33 -6.92
N ILE A 22 -14.66 4.97 -6.46
CA ILE A 22 -13.59 4.31 -5.72
C ILE A 22 -14.11 3.72 -4.40
N ALA A 23 -14.91 4.48 -3.65
CA ALA A 23 -15.50 4.03 -2.39
C ALA A 23 -16.45 2.84 -2.59
N GLU A 24 -17.30 2.88 -3.62
CA GLU A 24 -18.17 1.77 -4.00
C GLU A 24 -17.37 0.53 -4.41
N TRP A 25 -16.34 0.71 -5.25
CA TRP A 25 -15.46 -0.38 -5.68
C TRP A 25 -14.72 -1.03 -4.51
N LYS A 26 -14.17 -0.25 -3.57
CA LYS A 26 -13.50 -0.77 -2.36
C LYS A 26 -14.44 -1.55 -1.45
N LYS A 27 -15.72 -1.14 -1.37
CA LYS A 27 -16.75 -1.82 -0.58
C LYS A 27 -17.35 -3.04 -1.27
N SER A 28 -17.05 -3.27 -2.56
CA SER A 28 -17.57 -4.40 -3.30
C SER A 28 -17.16 -5.74 -2.68
N ALA A 29 -17.96 -6.79 -2.89
CA ALA A 29 -17.61 -8.13 -2.42
C ALA A 29 -16.29 -8.61 -3.04
N LYS A 30 -16.09 -8.35 -4.34
CA LYS A 30 -14.88 -8.69 -5.10
C LYS A 30 -13.61 -8.10 -4.48
N THR A 31 -13.61 -6.80 -4.18
CA THR A 31 -12.42 -6.14 -3.60
C THR A 31 -12.15 -6.60 -2.18
N ARG A 32 -13.19 -6.80 -1.35
CA ARG A 32 -13.02 -7.33 0.01
C ARG A 32 -12.46 -8.74 0.01
N GLU A 33 -12.91 -9.58 -0.92
CA GLU A 33 -12.38 -10.93 -1.11
C GLU A 33 -10.92 -10.90 -1.57
N ALA A 34 -10.59 -10.10 -2.58
CA ALA A 34 -9.21 -9.93 -3.02
C ALA A 34 -8.29 -9.42 -1.89
N TYR A 35 -8.76 -8.45 -1.09
CA TYR A 35 -8.01 -7.96 0.06
C TYR A 35 -7.79 -9.06 1.11
N ARG A 36 -8.79 -9.91 1.37
CA ARG A 36 -8.68 -11.05 2.28
C ARG A 36 -7.68 -12.09 1.77
N GLU A 37 -7.72 -12.41 0.46
CA GLU A 37 -6.82 -13.37 -0.18
C GLU A 37 -5.34 -13.01 -0.04
N LEU A 38 -4.98 -11.71 0.08
CA LEU A 38 -3.60 -11.29 0.32
C LEU A 38 -2.98 -11.91 1.58
N PHE A 39 -3.80 -12.20 2.59
CA PHE A 39 -3.35 -12.70 3.89
C PHE A 39 -3.59 -14.21 4.04
N GLU A 40 -4.60 -14.76 3.36
CA GLU A 40 -4.97 -16.17 3.43
C GLU A 40 -4.24 -17.03 2.38
N ASN A 41 -3.86 -16.43 1.24
CA ASN A 41 -3.24 -17.12 0.12
C ASN A 41 -1.88 -16.49 -0.22
N GLN A 42 -0.83 -17.02 0.40
CA GLN A 42 0.55 -16.55 0.17
C GLN A 42 0.93 -16.53 -1.32
N GLY A 43 0.38 -17.46 -2.12
CA GLY A 43 0.66 -17.53 -3.56
C GLY A 43 0.20 -16.31 -4.35
N ILE A 44 -0.82 -15.57 -3.88
CA ILE A 44 -1.24 -14.32 -4.53
C ILE A 44 -0.19 -13.24 -4.35
N LEU A 45 0.25 -13.01 -3.11
CA LEU A 45 1.26 -11.99 -2.82
C LEU A 45 2.59 -12.34 -3.51
N THR A 46 3.01 -13.61 -3.48
CA THR A 46 4.18 -14.10 -4.23
C THR A 46 4.08 -13.75 -5.72
N LYS A 47 2.95 -14.06 -6.38
CA LYS A 47 2.75 -13.74 -7.80
C LYS A 47 2.81 -12.25 -8.09
N ILE A 48 2.22 -11.42 -7.23
CA ILE A 48 2.29 -9.95 -7.36
C ILE A 48 3.74 -9.51 -7.28
N ILE A 49 4.50 -9.98 -6.28
CA ILE A 49 5.91 -9.62 -6.09
C ILE A 49 6.75 -10.07 -7.28
N SER A 50 6.63 -11.31 -7.75
CA SER A 50 7.36 -11.79 -8.93
C SER A 50 7.02 -10.98 -10.19
N SER A 51 5.79 -10.49 -10.31
CA SER A 51 5.41 -9.64 -11.45
C SER A 51 6.04 -8.24 -11.42
N VAL A 52 6.34 -7.73 -10.22
CA VAL A 52 6.96 -6.41 -10.00
C VAL A 52 8.48 -6.52 -10.05
N PHE A 53 9.06 -7.51 -9.37
CA PHE A 53 10.49 -7.71 -9.21
C PHE A 53 10.96 -8.94 -9.99
N LYS A 54 10.83 -8.88 -11.32
CA LYS A 54 11.21 -10.00 -12.22
C LYS A 54 12.67 -10.39 -12.11
N SER A 55 13.55 -9.45 -11.75
CA SER A 55 14.98 -9.70 -11.53
C SER A 55 15.26 -10.65 -10.36
N TYR A 56 14.29 -10.87 -9.48
CA TYR A 56 14.39 -11.78 -8.34
C TYR A 56 13.72 -13.14 -8.58
N GLU A 57 13.30 -13.43 -9.81
CA GLU A 57 12.70 -14.72 -10.15
C GLU A 57 13.68 -15.88 -9.84
N GLY A 58 13.25 -16.82 -8.99
CA GLY A 58 14.08 -17.95 -8.54
C GLY A 58 15.08 -17.61 -7.42
N SER A 59 15.02 -16.42 -6.84
CA SER A 59 15.85 -16.00 -5.70
C SER A 59 15.01 -15.62 -4.47
N GLU A 60 15.65 -15.59 -3.30
CA GLU A 60 15.02 -15.08 -2.08
C GLU A 60 14.92 -13.56 -2.15
N LEU A 61 13.72 -13.02 -1.97
CA LEU A 61 13.46 -11.59 -1.95
C LEU A 61 13.68 -11.01 -0.55
N PRO A 62 14.38 -9.87 -0.42
CA PRO A 62 14.53 -9.20 0.86
C PRO A 62 13.17 -8.82 1.48
N PRO A 63 13.02 -8.85 2.82
CA PRO A 63 11.77 -8.51 3.51
C PRO A 63 11.19 -7.14 3.13
N GLU A 64 12.04 -6.17 2.80
CA GLU A 64 11.67 -4.81 2.41
C GLU A 64 10.84 -4.81 1.13
N HIS A 65 11.15 -5.68 0.18
CA HIS A 65 10.40 -5.82 -1.08
C HIS A 65 8.99 -6.38 -0.82
N TRP A 66 8.91 -7.38 0.05
CA TRP A 66 7.63 -7.96 0.50
C TRP A 66 6.76 -6.91 1.18
N VAL A 67 7.34 -6.17 2.12
CA VAL A 67 6.65 -5.14 2.88
C VAL A 67 6.19 -4.00 1.98
N TYR A 68 7.04 -3.56 1.05
CA TYR A 68 6.68 -2.50 0.11
C TYR A 68 5.49 -2.88 -0.78
N VAL A 69 5.49 -4.10 -1.33
CA VAL A 69 4.37 -4.57 -2.16
C VAL A 69 3.12 -4.75 -1.33
N LEU A 70 3.22 -5.30 -0.11
CA LEU A 70 2.08 -5.42 0.79
C LEU A 70 1.50 -4.05 1.17
N ALA A 71 2.34 -3.04 1.41
CA ALA A 71 1.91 -1.67 1.68
C ALA A 71 1.09 -1.07 0.52
N ILE A 72 1.55 -1.26 -0.73
CA ILE A 72 0.81 -0.80 -1.91
C ILE A 72 -0.53 -1.56 -2.04
N CYS A 73 -0.50 -2.89 -1.91
CA CYS A 73 -1.71 -3.72 -1.95
C CYS A 73 -2.72 -3.27 -0.88
N ASP A 74 -2.24 -2.99 0.33
CA ASP A 74 -3.06 -2.50 1.43
C ASP A 74 -3.69 -1.14 1.09
N ILE A 75 -2.92 -0.13 0.66
CA ILE A 75 -3.48 1.18 0.27
C ILE A 75 -4.57 1.01 -0.81
N VAL A 76 -4.29 0.23 -1.85
CA VAL A 76 -5.20 0.08 -2.99
C VAL A 76 -6.46 -0.72 -2.63
N LEU A 77 -6.33 -1.84 -1.92
CA LEU A 77 -7.42 -2.81 -1.74
C LEU A 77 -8.14 -2.69 -0.39
N ASN A 78 -7.51 -2.09 0.62
CA ASN A 78 -8.10 -2.00 1.95
C ASN A 78 -9.38 -1.14 1.92
N PRO A 79 -10.53 -1.69 2.37
CA PRO A 79 -11.81 -0.99 2.35
C PRO A 79 -11.88 0.19 3.32
N SER A 80 -10.99 0.24 4.32
CA SER A 80 -10.87 1.34 5.28
C SER A 80 -9.88 2.42 4.83
N SER A 81 -9.19 2.23 3.70
CA SER A 81 -8.33 3.27 3.13
C SER A 81 -9.16 4.23 2.26
N PRO A 82 -8.99 5.56 2.38
CA PRO A 82 -9.88 6.55 1.76
C PRO A 82 -9.77 6.61 0.23
N GLY A 83 -8.71 6.06 -0.36
CA GLY A 83 -8.48 6.10 -1.80
C GLY A 83 -7.53 5.00 -2.28
N ILE A 84 -7.07 5.13 -3.52
CA ILE A 84 -6.15 4.17 -4.17
C ILE A 84 -4.82 4.81 -4.58
N LYS A 85 -4.65 6.11 -4.32
CA LYS A 85 -3.43 6.83 -4.67
C LYS A 85 -2.34 6.50 -3.65
N CYS A 86 -1.29 5.85 -4.09
CA CYS A 86 -0.08 5.64 -3.32
C CYS A 86 0.78 6.90 -3.43
N ASN A 87 0.87 7.68 -2.35
CA ASN A 87 1.87 8.74 -2.21
C ASN A 87 2.97 8.28 -1.23
N ASP A 88 4.16 8.85 -1.33
CA ASP A 88 5.33 8.38 -0.57
C ASP A 88 5.09 8.41 0.94
N LYS A 89 4.46 9.46 1.47
CA LYS A 89 4.14 9.59 2.90
C LYS A 89 3.27 8.44 3.39
N LEU A 90 2.21 8.11 2.64
CA LEU A 90 1.29 7.04 3.00
C LEU A 90 1.96 5.66 2.87
N VAL A 91 2.69 5.44 1.78
CA VAL A 91 3.45 4.19 1.57
C VAL A 91 4.45 3.98 2.69
N LEU A 92 5.23 5.01 3.05
CA LEU A 92 6.18 4.98 4.16
C LEU A 92 5.51 4.65 5.49
N LYS A 93 4.36 5.27 5.80
CA LYS A 93 3.62 4.97 7.04
C LYS A 93 3.23 3.48 7.12
N ARG A 94 2.82 2.89 6.00
CA ARG A 94 2.50 1.46 5.92
C ARG A 94 3.73 0.57 6.02
N VAL A 95 4.81 0.92 5.33
CA VAL A 95 6.08 0.18 5.37
C VAL A 95 6.67 0.19 6.78
N ASP A 96 6.74 1.36 7.43
CA ASP A 96 7.24 1.50 8.79
C ASP A 96 6.44 0.63 9.77
N PHE A 97 5.11 0.65 9.68
CA PHE A 97 4.24 -0.19 10.50
C PHE A 97 4.48 -1.70 10.28
N LEU A 98 4.59 -2.12 9.03
CA LEU A 98 4.80 -3.52 8.65
C LEU A 98 6.18 -4.03 9.07
N MET A 99 7.25 -3.25 8.83
CA MET A 99 8.61 -3.58 9.27
C MET A 99 8.69 -3.69 10.80
N GLN A 100 8.08 -2.76 11.53
CA GLN A 100 8.00 -2.84 12.99
C GLN A 100 7.23 -4.09 13.45
N SER A 101 6.15 -4.45 12.76
CA SER A 101 5.39 -5.66 13.06
C SER A 101 6.25 -6.91 12.89
N ILE A 102 7.04 -7.00 11.81
CA ILE A 102 8.00 -8.11 11.59
C ILE A 102 9.04 -8.15 12.70
N LYS A 103 9.70 -7.02 13.00
CA LYS A 103 10.73 -6.92 14.05
C LYS A 103 10.20 -7.36 15.42
N ASN A 104 8.96 -6.97 15.73
CA ASN A 104 8.30 -7.29 16.99
C ASN A 104 7.58 -8.64 16.98
N LYS A 105 7.67 -9.42 15.88
CA LYS A 105 6.99 -10.71 15.69
C LYS A 105 5.46 -10.63 15.87
N VAL A 106 4.88 -9.49 15.52
CA VAL A 106 3.44 -9.27 15.50
C VAL A 106 2.88 -9.81 14.20
N THR A 107 1.88 -10.69 14.30
CA THR A 107 1.17 -11.17 13.11
C THR A 107 0.32 -10.05 12.54
N VAL A 108 0.64 -9.64 11.32
CA VAL A 108 -0.13 -8.62 10.58
C VAL A 108 -1.42 -9.27 10.07
N THR A 109 -2.56 -8.70 10.45
CA THR A 109 -3.89 -9.16 10.02
C THR A 109 -4.61 -8.07 9.23
N PRO A 110 -5.59 -8.44 8.38
CA PRO A 110 -6.42 -7.45 7.68
C PRO A 110 -7.03 -6.40 8.61
N ARG A 111 -7.43 -6.82 9.82
CA ARG A 111 -8.03 -5.96 10.85
C ARG A 111 -7.05 -4.89 11.35
N LEU A 112 -5.81 -5.27 11.65
CA LEU A 112 -4.81 -4.30 12.13
C LEU A 112 -4.53 -3.21 11.09
N LEU A 113 -4.44 -3.58 9.82
CA LEU A 113 -4.20 -2.63 8.73
C LEU A 113 -5.45 -1.78 8.40
N GLN A 114 -6.65 -2.31 8.61
CA GLN A 114 -7.89 -1.53 8.56
C GLN A 114 -7.96 -0.49 9.69
N GLU A 115 -7.57 -0.87 10.91
CA GLU A 115 -7.50 0.06 12.05
C GLU A 115 -6.44 1.14 11.83
N LEU A 116 -5.29 0.80 11.23
CA LEU A 116 -4.29 1.78 10.81
C LEU A 116 -4.85 2.76 9.77
N ALA A 117 -5.56 2.26 8.76
CA ALA A 117 -6.19 3.08 7.72
C ALA A 117 -7.24 4.04 8.26
N ALA A 118 -8.09 3.58 9.17
CA ALA A 118 -9.12 4.41 9.75
C ALA A 118 -8.55 5.58 10.57
N LYS A 119 -7.37 5.39 11.20
CA LYS A 119 -6.68 6.46 11.94
C LYS A 119 -6.12 7.53 10.99
N GLU A 120 -5.63 7.14 9.82
CA GLU A 120 -5.11 8.07 8.82
C GLU A 120 -6.19 9.03 8.28
N ASP A 121 -7.42 8.56 8.13
CA ASP A 121 -8.56 9.38 7.72
C ASP A 121 -8.97 10.38 8.83
N SER A 122 -8.91 9.95 10.09
CA SER A 122 -9.20 10.84 11.23
C SER A 122 -8.13 11.92 11.48
N GLU A 123 -6.86 11.63 11.16
CA GLU A 123 -5.75 12.59 11.24
C GLU A 123 -5.82 13.68 10.13
N GLN A 124 -6.64 13.49 9.09
CA GLN A 124 -6.86 14.45 8.01
C GLN A 124 -8.03 15.41 8.23
N SER A 125 -8.81 15.25 9.32
CA SER A 125 -9.86 16.20 9.68
C SER A 125 -9.27 17.49 10.26
N PRO A 126 -9.67 18.70 9.80
CA PRO A 126 -8.99 19.93 10.17
C PRO A 126 -9.39 20.37 11.58
N GLU A 127 -8.58 20.03 12.58
CA GLU A 127 -8.39 20.96 13.68
C GLU A 127 -7.35 22.00 13.24
N ILE A 128 -7.86 23.20 13.05
CA ILE A 128 -7.23 24.49 12.74
C ILE A 128 -5.72 24.52 13.01
N SER A 129 -4.91 24.61 11.94
CA SER A 129 -3.64 25.34 12.02
C SER A 129 -3.47 26.18 10.76
N SER A 130 -3.82 27.45 10.94
CA SER A 130 -3.53 28.56 10.05
C SER A 130 -2.03 28.68 9.74
N ILE A 131 -1.74 29.08 8.49
CA ILE A 131 -0.46 29.59 7.97
C ILE A 131 0.57 28.44 7.83
N ILE A 132 0.93 28.03 6.61
CA ILE A 132 1.99 28.65 5.80
C ILE A 132 1.67 28.50 4.30
N GLU A 133 1.90 29.59 3.56
CA GLU A 133 1.83 29.71 2.09
C GLU A 133 2.93 28.93 1.35
N GLU A 134 2.56 28.56 0.11
CA GLU A 134 3.36 28.33 -1.12
C GLU A 134 4.85 27.92 -1.07
N SER A 135 5.17 26.85 -1.80
CA SER A 135 5.89 26.87 -3.10
C SER A 135 5.93 25.45 -3.68
N SER A 136 5.51 25.23 -4.93
CA SER A 136 6.34 25.02 -6.15
C SER A 136 7.41 23.92 -5.98
N ASP A 137 7.62 22.93 -6.84
CA ASP A 137 7.49 22.82 -8.29
C ASP A 137 7.20 21.36 -8.70
N ALA A 138 6.86 21.16 -9.98
CA ALA A 138 6.76 19.86 -10.62
C ALA A 138 8.13 19.17 -10.71
N ASP A 139 8.19 17.87 -10.43
CA ASP A 139 9.24 17.02 -10.97
C ASP A 139 8.70 15.63 -11.34
N ASP A 140 9.01 15.25 -12.57
CA ASP A 140 8.65 14.01 -13.26
C ASP A 140 9.83 13.05 -13.10
N GLY A 141 9.68 12.05 -12.22
CA GLY A 141 10.81 11.21 -11.82
C GLY A 141 10.38 9.92 -11.14
N ASN A 142 9.56 9.11 -11.80
CA ASN A 142 9.09 7.79 -11.35
C ASN A 142 10.20 6.70 -11.28
N SER A 143 11.40 7.02 -10.78
CA SER A 143 12.46 6.02 -10.54
C SER A 143 13.30 6.25 -9.28
N SER A 144 13.11 7.35 -8.52
CA SER A 144 13.93 7.64 -7.32
C SER A 144 13.29 7.16 -6.00
N SER A 145 11.95 7.12 -5.93
CA SER A 145 11.23 6.89 -4.67
C SER A 145 11.62 5.55 -4.03
N TYR A 146 11.50 4.41 -4.72
CA TYR A 146 11.75 3.09 -4.11
C TYR A 146 13.17 2.91 -3.51
N GLU A 147 14.21 3.31 -4.24
CA GLU A 147 15.60 3.15 -3.78
C GLU A 147 15.95 4.14 -2.66
N GLU A 148 15.41 5.35 -2.70
CA GLU A 148 15.53 6.30 -1.59
C GLU A 148 14.76 5.82 -0.35
N LEU A 149 13.61 5.17 -0.55
CA LEU A 149 12.86 4.54 0.53
C LEU A 149 13.66 3.40 1.18
N LEU A 150 14.27 2.53 0.38
CA LEU A 150 15.15 1.47 0.90
C LEU A 150 16.33 2.06 1.70
N LYS A 151 17.02 3.05 1.15
CA LYS A 151 18.12 3.74 1.85
C LYS A 151 17.66 4.43 3.15
N SER A 152 16.46 5.00 3.16
CA SER A 152 15.87 5.62 4.35
C SER A 152 15.55 4.58 5.44
N LEU A 153 15.07 3.41 5.05
CA LEU A 153 14.82 2.29 5.96
C LEU A 153 16.15 1.75 6.51
N ASP A 154 17.13 1.51 5.65
CA ASP A 154 18.46 1.03 6.05
C ASP A 154 19.13 1.97 7.07
N SER A 155 18.99 3.29 6.87
CA SER A 155 19.49 4.30 7.80
C SER A 155 18.73 4.37 9.13
N LYS A 156 17.46 3.99 9.18
CA LYS A 156 16.65 3.98 10.41
C LYS A 156 16.83 2.72 11.25
N PHE A 157 17.32 1.63 10.65
CA PHE A 157 17.41 0.33 11.29
C PHE A 157 18.84 -0.21 11.46
N SER A 158 19.87 0.53 10.99
CA SER A 158 21.29 0.35 11.37
C SER A 158 21.58 0.88 12.77
#